data_AF-A0A838RMI8-F1
#
_entry.id   AF-A0A838RMI8-F1
#
_cell.length_a   1.000
_cell.length_b   1.000
_cell.length_c   1.000
_cell.angle_alpha   90.00
_cell.angle_beta   90.00
_cell.angle_gamma   90.00
#
_symmetry.space_group_name_H-M   'P 1'
#
loop_
_entity.id
_entity.type
_entity.pdbx_description
1 polymer ?
#
loop_
_entity_poly.entity_id
_entity_poly.type
_entity_poly.pdbx_seq_one_letter_code
_entity_poly.pdbx_strand_id
1 'polypeptide(L)'
;MVIQGYSPLSQPAALFSLEEYKEFLAKWLEVDQSQWGSERSTEEKNRARAQIKVMNSDYFARLPVYLLARCPLCNGRVWEAIDTFSLNGIGWRQPHGFGWSGGGWDQHAERYTYSFIAECNHAQFMTYSVNMNGLQPTDVYRSYPLGPEKPFVLKHFGQFKAVIHALPIGRYDDSAVVPRYTVYFTTSFTDQPSALRTTIVTGDPSDGGAAFHYREADYDLPPRVDRGQLHWLDTHSPELPLKNRPLESFPYANIQGIAEATWLKDGKLEPYRPWEKRQAAEKAKWQQRAEGRKGGVSGFFRSLFGPKDESS
;
A
#
# COMPACT_ATOMS: atom_id res chain seq x y z
N MET A 1 13.78 7.54 -22.17
CA MET A 1 12.95 8.72 -21.85
C MET A 1 13.10 8.99 -20.37
N VAL A 2 13.87 10.02 -19.98
CA VAL A 2 14.04 10.39 -18.57
C VAL A 2 12.79 11.15 -18.17
N ILE A 3 11.94 10.57 -17.33
CA ILE A 3 10.76 11.26 -16.80
C ILE A 3 11.29 12.31 -15.82
N GLN A 4 11.47 13.55 -16.30
CA GLN A 4 11.75 14.71 -15.46
C GLN A 4 10.46 15.05 -14.69
N GLY A 5 10.20 14.31 -13.61
CA GLY A 5 9.14 14.61 -12.66
C GLY A 5 9.52 15.81 -11.79
N TYR A 6 9.71 16.98 -12.39
CA TYR A 6 9.87 18.21 -11.60
C TYR A 6 8.53 18.55 -10.97
N SER A 7 8.50 18.56 -9.64
CA SER A 7 7.40 19.14 -8.89
C SER A 7 7.50 20.66 -8.99
N PRO A 8 6.41 21.38 -9.34
CA PRO A 8 6.39 22.84 -9.35
C PRO A 8 6.47 23.47 -7.95
N LEU A 9 6.65 22.66 -6.90
CA LEU A 9 6.76 23.12 -5.52
C LEU A 9 8.20 23.41 -5.11
N SER A 10 8.32 24.31 -4.13
CA SER A 10 9.52 24.46 -3.31
C SER A 10 9.90 23.09 -2.74
N GLN A 11 11.02 22.56 -3.21
CA GLN A 11 11.63 21.38 -2.61
C GLN A 11 12.08 21.71 -1.18
N PRO A 12 12.22 20.70 -0.31
CA PRO A 12 12.91 20.89 0.95
C PRO A 12 14.24 21.62 0.79
N ALA A 13 14.60 22.41 1.80
CA ALA A 13 15.84 23.20 1.78
C ALA A 13 17.10 22.33 1.61
N ALA A 14 17.04 21.06 2.03
CA ALA A 14 18.10 20.08 1.85
C ALA A 14 17.49 18.73 1.46
N LEU A 15 17.62 18.36 0.19
CA LEU A 15 17.36 17.01 -0.28
C LEU A 15 18.55 16.10 0.02
N PHE A 16 18.31 14.79 0.13
CA PHE A 16 19.41 13.83 0.12
C PHE A 16 20.17 13.87 -1.21
N SER A 17 21.51 13.90 -1.15
CA SER A 17 22.32 13.26 -2.19
C SER A 17 22.22 11.74 -2.07
N LEU A 18 22.57 11.00 -3.13
CA LEU A 18 22.48 9.54 -3.10
C LEU A 18 23.38 8.91 -2.03
N GLU A 19 24.58 9.45 -1.83
CA GLU A 19 25.51 8.96 -0.80
C GLU A 19 25.00 9.25 0.61
N GLU A 20 24.51 10.47 0.87
CA GLU A 20 23.86 10.78 2.16
C GLU A 20 22.63 9.90 2.42
N TYR A 21 21.84 9.61 1.39
CA TYR A 21 20.70 8.69 1.48
C TYR A 21 21.14 7.28 1.87
N LYS A 22 22.19 6.75 1.23
CA LYS A 22 22.75 5.42 1.53
C LYS A 22 23.26 5.34 2.96
N GLU A 23 24.06 6.33 3.39
CA GLU A 23 24.58 6.44 4.76
C GLU A 23 23.45 6.55 5.79
N PHE A 24 22.44 7.37 5.48
CA PHE A 24 21.27 7.54 6.32
C PHE A 24 20.52 6.22 6.51
N LEU A 25 20.21 5.52 5.41
CA LEU A 25 19.52 4.23 5.48
C LEU A 25 20.35 3.18 6.21
N ALA A 26 21.66 3.11 5.98
CA ALA A 26 22.54 2.18 6.70
C ALA A 26 22.46 2.39 8.22
N LYS A 27 22.58 3.64 8.68
CA LYS A 27 22.44 4.00 10.10
C LYS A 27 21.05 3.71 10.63
N TRP A 28 20.01 4.03 9.87
CA TRP A 28 18.63 3.75 10.26
C TRP A 28 18.41 2.25 10.49
N LEU A 29 18.96 1.41 9.60
CA LEU A 29 18.83 -0.04 9.70
C LEU A 29 19.51 -0.61 10.92
N GLU A 30 20.69 -0.11 11.25
CA GLU A 30 21.41 -0.49 12.45
C GLU A 30 20.53 -0.25 13.68
N VAL A 31 19.95 0.95 13.81
CA VAL A 31 19.08 1.32 14.94
C VAL A 31 17.79 0.48 14.97
N ASP A 32 17.17 0.24 13.81
CA ASP A 32 15.95 -0.58 13.71
C ASP A 32 16.23 -2.05 14.07
N GLN A 33 17.30 -2.67 13.56
CA GLN A 33 17.70 -4.02 13.98
C GLN A 33 17.94 -4.09 15.49
N SER A 34 18.53 -3.04 16.03
CA SER A 34 18.76 -2.83 17.45
C SER A 34 17.47 -2.90 18.30
N GLN A 35 16.33 -2.49 17.75
CA GLN A 35 15.03 -2.52 18.44
C GLN A 35 14.49 -3.95 18.64
N TRP A 36 14.80 -4.87 17.72
CA TRP A 36 14.18 -6.20 17.64
C TRP A 36 14.96 -7.32 18.35
N GLY A 37 16.15 -7.03 18.89
CA GLY A 37 16.94 -8.00 19.66
C GLY A 37 16.21 -8.50 20.92
N SER A 38 16.05 -9.81 21.06
CA SER A 38 15.39 -10.44 22.22
C SER A 38 16.12 -10.18 23.54
N GLU A 39 17.45 -10.05 23.50
CA GLU A 39 18.32 -9.91 24.68
C GLU A 39 18.40 -8.49 25.24
N ARG A 40 17.82 -7.49 24.57
CA ARG A 40 17.95 -6.09 25.00
C ARG A 40 16.96 -5.70 26.09
N SER A 41 17.42 -4.82 26.97
CA SER A 41 16.62 -4.21 28.02
C SER A 41 15.47 -3.36 27.44
N THR A 42 14.43 -3.15 28.24
CA THR A 42 13.31 -2.26 27.88
C THR A 42 13.78 -0.83 27.62
N GLU A 43 14.77 -0.35 28.36
CA GLU A 43 15.32 1.00 28.21
C GLU A 43 15.99 1.18 26.84
N GLU A 44 16.83 0.22 26.43
CA GLU A 44 17.49 0.25 25.12
C GLU A 44 16.48 0.22 23.97
N LYS A 45 15.42 -0.60 24.09
CA LYS A 45 14.34 -0.66 23.10
C LYS A 45 13.60 0.68 23.01
N ASN A 46 13.33 1.33 24.15
CA ASN A 46 12.68 2.64 24.18
C ASN A 46 13.58 3.74 23.59
N ARG A 47 14.89 3.70 23.86
CA ARG A 47 15.87 4.62 23.27
C ARG A 47 15.94 4.47 21.75
N ALA A 48 16.01 3.23 21.25
CA ALA A 48 16.00 2.94 19.81
C ALA A 48 14.70 3.44 19.14
N ARG A 49 13.54 3.21 19.74
CA ARG A 49 12.24 3.73 19.24
C ARG A 49 12.22 5.25 19.17
N ALA A 50 12.70 5.94 20.19
CA ALA A 50 12.78 7.40 20.20
C ALA A 50 13.71 7.92 19.10
N GLN A 51 14.86 7.26 18.91
CA GLN A 51 15.80 7.58 17.84
C GLN A 51 15.21 7.36 16.45
N ILE A 52 14.53 6.22 16.21
CA ILE A 52 13.84 5.93 14.94
C ILE A 52 12.77 6.99 14.65
N LYS A 53 12.02 7.44 15.66
CA LYS A 53 11.03 8.51 15.48
C LYS A 53 11.68 9.80 14.96
N VAL A 54 12.81 10.21 15.54
CA VAL A 54 13.56 11.40 15.09
C VAL A 54 14.12 11.19 13.69
N MET A 55 14.74 10.03 13.42
CA MET A 55 15.29 9.71 12.10
C MET A 55 14.21 9.68 11.02
N ASN A 56 13.06 9.06 11.27
CA ASN A 56 11.94 9.08 10.33
C ASN A 56 11.54 10.53 10.00
N SER A 57 11.56 11.42 11.00
CA SER A 57 11.20 12.82 10.76
C SER A 57 12.18 13.55 9.88
N ASP A 58 13.49 13.36 10.12
CA ASP A 58 14.54 13.92 9.27
C ASP A 58 14.47 13.35 7.85
N TYR A 59 14.27 12.04 7.74
CA TYR A 59 14.14 11.34 6.47
C TYR A 59 13.04 11.94 5.58
N PHE A 60 11.81 12.01 6.07
CA PHE A 60 10.68 12.53 5.28
C PHE A 60 10.82 14.02 4.99
N ALA A 61 11.46 14.80 5.87
CA ALA A 61 11.75 16.21 5.63
C ALA A 61 12.77 16.43 4.51
N ARG A 62 13.59 15.42 4.17
CA ARG A 62 14.64 15.48 3.14
C ARG A 62 14.30 14.72 1.86
N LEU A 63 13.10 14.15 1.76
CA LEU A 63 12.61 13.52 0.53
C LEU A 63 12.04 14.56 -0.45
N PRO A 64 12.14 14.32 -1.77
CA PRO A 64 11.47 15.16 -2.75
C PRO A 64 9.95 15.12 -2.58
N VAL A 65 9.31 16.28 -2.75
CA VAL A 65 7.85 16.42 -2.66
C VAL A 65 7.26 16.47 -4.06
N TYR A 66 6.35 15.54 -4.36
CA TYR A 66 5.72 15.41 -5.67
C TYR A 66 4.24 15.80 -5.64
N LEU A 67 3.76 16.41 -6.73
CA LEU A 67 2.34 16.48 -7.02
C LEU A 67 1.86 15.10 -7.45
N LEU A 68 1.03 14.44 -6.65
CA LEU A 68 0.52 13.10 -6.95
C LEU A 68 -0.79 13.13 -7.72
N ALA A 69 -1.64 14.13 -7.47
CA ALA A 69 -2.91 14.26 -8.19
C ALA A 69 -3.45 15.69 -8.17
N ARG A 70 -4.30 15.98 -9.15
CA ARG A 70 -5.19 17.15 -9.16
C ARG A 70 -6.63 16.66 -9.10
N CYS A 71 -7.42 17.20 -8.19
CA CYS A 71 -8.80 16.79 -8.00
C CYS A 71 -9.63 17.04 -9.27
N PRO A 72 -10.27 16.01 -9.85
CA PRO A 72 -11.11 16.16 -11.04
C PRO A 72 -12.48 16.83 -10.78
N LEU A 73 -12.70 17.34 -9.56
CA LEU A 73 -13.93 18.04 -9.14
C LEU A 73 -13.68 19.53 -8.94
N CYS A 74 -12.59 19.91 -8.26
CA CYS A 74 -12.28 21.32 -7.95
C CYS A 74 -10.84 21.74 -8.32
N ASN A 75 -10.07 20.88 -8.97
CA ASN A 75 -8.65 21.08 -9.32
C ASN A 75 -7.68 21.26 -8.13
N GLY A 76 -8.14 21.04 -6.89
CA GLY A 76 -7.28 21.05 -5.70
C GLY A 76 -6.16 20.01 -5.79
N ARG A 77 -4.96 20.37 -5.37
CA ARG A 77 -3.75 19.54 -5.49
C ARG A 77 -3.59 18.57 -4.32
N VAL A 78 -2.94 17.45 -4.59
CA VAL A 78 -2.53 16.44 -3.61
C VAL A 78 -1.04 16.21 -3.75
N TRP A 79 -0.28 16.37 -2.67
CA TRP A 79 1.18 16.24 -2.67
C TRP A 79 1.67 15.35 -1.55
N GLU A 80 2.83 14.74 -1.77
CA GLU A 80 3.46 13.89 -0.77
C GLU A 80 4.98 13.83 -0.96
N ALA A 81 5.70 13.64 0.14
CA ALA A 81 7.11 13.35 0.14
C ALA A 81 7.32 11.87 -0.21
N ILE A 82 7.87 11.58 -1.39
CA ILE A 82 8.01 10.21 -1.91
C ILE A 82 9.48 9.86 -2.05
N ASP A 83 9.85 8.66 -1.62
CA ASP A 83 11.19 8.13 -1.86
C ASP A 83 11.27 7.51 -3.26
N THR A 84 11.89 8.24 -4.18
CA THR A 84 12.19 7.80 -5.54
C THR A 84 13.65 7.35 -5.71
N PHE A 85 14.46 7.35 -4.66
CA PHE A 85 15.85 6.92 -4.72
C PHE A 85 15.95 5.40 -4.83
N SER A 86 15.21 4.67 -4.01
CA SER A 86 15.16 3.21 -4.06
C SER A 86 13.94 2.63 -3.37
N LEU A 87 13.68 1.33 -3.59
CA LEU A 87 12.64 0.61 -2.86
C LEU A 87 12.97 0.34 -1.39
N ASN A 88 14.22 0.55 -0.96
CA ASN A 88 14.65 0.31 0.42
C ASN A 88 14.22 1.39 1.42
N GLY A 89 13.72 2.50 0.89
CA GLY A 89 13.18 3.63 1.63
C GLY A 89 12.27 3.27 2.79
N ILE A 90 12.29 4.10 3.82
CA ILE A 90 11.47 3.91 5.03
C ILE A 90 9.97 3.96 4.69
N GLY A 91 9.58 4.80 3.73
CA GLY A 91 8.19 4.95 3.29
C GLY A 91 7.57 3.69 2.66
N TRP A 92 8.39 2.83 2.04
CA TRP A 92 7.93 1.60 1.41
C TRP A 92 7.60 0.47 2.40
N ARG A 93 8.05 0.60 3.66
CA ARG A 93 8.01 -0.50 4.66
C ARG A 93 6.68 -0.63 5.38
N GLN A 94 5.85 0.40 5.35
CA GLN A 94 4.57 0.32 6.03
C GLN A 94 3.70 -0.73 5.33
N PRO A 95 2.86 -1.50 6.05
CA PRO A 95 2.01 -2.53 5.45
C PRO A 95 1.08 -1.98 4.35
N HIS A 96 0.88 -0.66 4.33
CA HIS A 96 0.15 0.07 3.30
C HIS A 96 1.03 0.94 2.42
N GLY A 97 2.37 0.88 2.53
CA GLY A 97 3.33 1.77 1.85
C GLY A 97 2.97 3.25 2.00
N PHE A 98 3.04 4.00 0.90
CA PHE A 98 2.50 5.36 0.77
C PHE A 98 0.97 5.40 0.62
N GLY A 99 0.28 4.26 0.68
CA GLY A 99 -1.18 4.22 0.63
C GLY A 99 -1.79 4.79 1.91
N TRP A 100 -2.77 5.68 1.75
CA TRP A 100 -3.50 6.28 2.86
C TRP A 100 -5.00 6.35 2.55
N SER A 101 -5.82 6.41 3.61
CA SER A 101 -7.26 6.67 3.53
C SER A 101 -7.61 7.94 4.31
N GLY A 102 -8.07 8.96 3.59
CA GLY A 102 -8.57 10.23 4.09
C GLY A 102 -9.88 10.06 4.86
N GLY A 103 -9.78 9.79 6.16
CA GLY A 103 -10.96 9.75 6.99
C GLY A 103 -10.87 8.93 8.27
N GLY A 104 -9.88 9.21 9.12
CA GLY A 104 -9.98 8.97 10.56
C GLY A 104 -10.34 7.53 10.98
N TRP A 105 -9.89 6.53 10.22
CA TRP A 105 -9.99 5.11 10.60
C TRP A 105 -9.31 4.80 11.92
N ASP A 106 -8.35 5.63 12.27
CA ASP A 106 -7.60 5.49 13.48
C ASP A 106 -7.46 6.88 14.10
N GLN A 107 -8.36 7.22 15.01
CA GLN A 107 -8.10 8.31 15.97
C GLN A 107 -6.90 7.96 16.88
N HIS A 108 -6.41 6.70 16.84
CA HIS A 108 -5.17 6.25 17.47
C HIS A 108 -3.95 6.22 16.53
N ALA A 109 -4.12 6.46 15.23
CA ALA A 109 -3.03 7.05 14.46
C ALA A 109 -3.00 8.53 14.84
N GLU A 110 -2.43 8.84 16.01
CA GLU A 110 -1.69 10.08 16.18
C GLU A 110 -0.94 10.27 14.87
N ARG A 111 -1.38 11.26 14.08
CA ARG A 111 -0.87 11.58 12.75
C ARG A 111 0.63 11.31 12.73
N TYR A 112 1.05 10.16 12.20
CA TYR A 112 2.44 10.00 11.79
C TYR A 112 2.65 11.19 10.86
N THR A 113 3.59 12.04 11.26
CA THR A 113 3.67 13.47 10.94
C THR A 113 4.07 13.74 9.48
N TYR A 114 3.82 12.78 8.60
CA TYR A 114 4.25 12.70 7.21
C TYR A 114 3.03 12.69 6.29
N SER A 115 2.06 13.53 6.65
CA SER A 115 0.79 13.69 5.96
C SER A 115 1.00 14.20 4.55
N PHE A 116 0.46 13.50 3.57
CA PHE A 116 0.11 14.13 2.30
C PHE A 116 -0.61 15.47 2.56
N ILE A 117 -0.41 16.42 1.67
CA ILE A 117 -1.10 17.70 1.71
C ILE A 117 -2.17 17.64 0.63
N ALA A 118 -3.42 17.92 0.98
CA ALA A 118 -4.52 18.02 0.02
C ALA A 118 -5.21 19.38 0.17
N GLU A 119 -5.39 20.09 -0.95
CA GLU A 119 -6.08 21.40 -0.97
C GLU A 119 -7.61 21.28 -0.94
N CYS A 120 -8.14 20.06 -0.94
CA CYS A 120 -9.58 19.82 -0.91
C CYS A 120 -9.91 18.56 -0.11
N ASN A 121 -11.15 18.49 0.37
CA ASN A 121 -11.68 17.33 1.09
C ASN A 121 -12.22 16.23 0.17
N HIS A 122 -12.12 16.38 -1.15
CA HIS A 122 -12.58 15.39 -2.12
C HIS A 122 -11.65 14.17 -2.19
N ALA A 123 -10.36 14.31 -1.87
CA ALA A 123 -9.39 13.22 -1.90
C ALA A 123 -9.65 12.25 -0.73
N GLN A 124 -9.96 10.99 -1.05
CA GLN A 124 -10.41 10.02 -0.03
C GLN A 124 -9.44 8.90 0.26
N PHE A 125 -8.71 8.42 -0.74
CA PHE A 125 -7.67 7.43 -0.50
C PHE A 125 -6.71 7.42 -1.67
N MET A 126 -5.51 6.96 -1.39
CA MET A 126 -4.48 6.69 -2.37
C MET A 126 -4.06 5.24 -2.26
N THR A 127 -3.98 4.57 -3.40
CA THR A 127 -3.29 3.29 -3.53
C THR A 127 -2.06 3.44 -4.39
N TYR A 128 -1.19 2.44 -4.35
CA TYR A 128 -0.03 2.39 -5.22
C TYR A 128 0.16 0.98 -5.78
N SER A 129 0.92 0.91 -6.86
CA SER A 129 1.45 -0.30 -7.49
C SER A 129 2.88 -0.02 -7.91
N VAL A 130 3.77 -1.00 -7.84
CA VAL A 130 5.17 -0.82 -8.25
C VAL A 130 5.49 -1.83 -9.33
N ASN A 131 5.81 -1.34 -10.51
CA ASN A 131 6.23 -2.12 -11.66
C ASN A 131 7.74 -2.28 -11.66
N MET A 132 8.21 -3.53 -11.70
CA MET A 132 9.64 -3.79 -11.73
C MET A 132 10.24 -3.62 -13.13
N ASN A 133 9.42 -3.31 -14.14
CA ASN A 133 9.80 -3.21 -15.55
C ASN A 133 10.51 -4.48 -16.06
N GLY A 134 10.08 -5.65 -15.57
CA GLY A 134 10.68 -6.95 -15.88
C GLY A 134 12.02 -7.23 -15.19
N LEU A 135 12.46 -6.35 -14.29
CA LEU A 135 13.69 -6.53 -13.52
C LEU A 135 13.42 -7.31 -12.23
N GLN A 136 14.46 -7.96 -11.72
CA GLN A 136 14.44 -8.54 -10.39
C GLN A 136 15.01 -7.54 -9.38
N PRO A 137 14.27 -7.20 -8.30
CA PRO A 137 14.69 -6.21 -7.29
C PRO A 137 15.73 -6.79 -6.32
N THR A 138 16.90 -7.08 -6.85
CA THR A 138 18.06 -7.66 -6.13
C THR A 138 18.75 -6.67 -5.19
N ASP A 139 18.46 -5.38 -5.33
CA ASP A 139 18.99 -4.31 -4.49
C ASP A 139 18.20 -4.12 -3.19
N VAL A 140 17.09 -4.85 -3.00
CA VAL A 140 16.24 -4.72 -1.82
C VAL A 140 16.65 -5.73 -0.75
N TYR A 141 17.02 -5.22 0.43
CA TYR A 141 17.58 -6.04 1.51
C TYR A 141 16.56 -6.43 2.58
N ARG A 142 15.27 -6.11 2.41
CA ARG A 142 14.20 -6.52 3.34
C ARG A 142 12.99 -7.07 2.64
N SER A 143 12.22 -7.86 3.39
CA SER A 143 10.93 -8.36 2.93
C SER A 143 9.78 -7.44 3.36
N TYR A 144 8.91 -7.07 2.43
CA TYR A 144 7.70 -6.27 2.69
C TYR A 144 6.69 -6.41 1.54
N PRO A 145 5.39 -6.11 1.79
CA PRO A 145 4.41 -6.02 0.73
C PRO A 145 4.70 -4.86 -0.22
N LEU A 146 4.71 -5.13 -1.52
CA LEU A 146 5.01 -4.14 -2.57
C LEU A 146 3.79 -3.77 -3.42
N GLY A 147 2.69 -4.52 -3.27
CA GLY A 147 1.48 -4.35 -4.08
C GLY A 147 1.58 -5.02 -5.45
N PRO A 148 0.63 -4.76 -6.36
CA PRO A 148 0.69 -5.25 -7.73
C PRO A 148 1.68 -4.45 -8.58
N GLU A 149 2.02 -4.96 -9.76
CA GLU A 149 2.87 -4.24 -10.72
C GLU A 149 2.07 -3.40 -11.73
N LYS A 150 0.76 -3.59 -11.77
CA LYS A 150 -0.14 -2.83 -12.65
C LYS A 150 -0.92 -1.79 -11.85
N PRO A 151 -1.11 -0.58 -12.39
CA PRO A 151 -2.05 0.37 -11.82
C PRO A 151 -3.47 -0.20 -11.82
N PHE A 152 -4.25 0.15 -10.82
CA PHE A 152 -5.61 -0.34 -10.64
C PHE A 152 -6.49 0.72 -9.99
N VAL A 153 -7.81 0.54 -10.11
CA VAL A 153 -8.82 1.40 -9.49
C VAL A 153 -9.91 0.53 -8.85
N LEU A 154 -9.99 0.53 -7.52
CA LEU A 154 -10.85 -0.36 -6.72
C LEU A 154 -12.36 -0.14 -6.98
N LYS A 155 -12.96 -0.95 -7.84
CA LYS A 155 -14.36 -0.78 -8.32
C LYS A 155 -15.42 -0.91 -7.23
N HIS A 156 -15.14 -1.65 -6.16
CA HIS A 156 -16.12 -1.98 -5.14
C HIS A 156 -16.43 -0.84 -4.16
N PHE A 157 -15.69 0.26 -4.21
CA PHE A 157 -15.91 1.43 -3.35
C PHE A 157 -16.93 2.45 -3.87
N GLY A 158 -17.68 2.10 -4.91
CA GLY A 158 -18.75 2.92 -5.46
C GLY A 158 -18.31 3.87 -6.57
N GLN A 159 -19.03 4.97 -6.73
CA GLN A 159 -18.79 5.95 -7.78
C GLN A 159 -17.81 7.02 -7.30
N PHE A 160 -16.61 6.99 -7.87
CA PHE A 160 -15.58 7.99 -7.62
C PHE A 160 -14.78 8.22 -8.90
N LYS A 161 -14.12 9.38 -8.97
CA LYS A 161 -13.14 9.66 -10.01
C LYS A 161 -11.76 9.30 -9.47
N ALA A 162 -10.87 8.81 -10.33
CA ALA A 162 -9.50 8.48 -9.95
C ALA A 162 -8.50 9.24 -10.82
N VAL A 163 -7.31 9.49 -10.27
CA VAL A 163 -6.18 10.09 -10.97
C VAL A 163 -4.97 9.18 -10.82
N ILE A 164 -4.34 8.80 -11.93
CA ILE A 164 -3.09 8.04 -11.93
C ILE A 164 -1.90 8.98 -12.21
N HIS A 165 -0.86 8.86 -11.39
CA HIS A 165 0.44 9.47 -11.64
C HIS A 165 1.56 8.44 -11.47
N ALA A 166 2.47 8.41 -12.43
CA ALA A 166 3.64 7.54 -12.41
C ALA A 166 4.89 8.32 -11.99
N LEU A 167 5.66 7.76 -11.05
CA LEU A 167 6.98 8.27 -10.68
C LEU A 167 8.06 7.21 -10.92
N PRO A 168 9.23 7.59 -11.45
CA PRO A 168 10.36 6.68 -11.53
C PRO A 168 10.93 6.39 -10.13
N ILE A 169 11.44 5.18 -9.92
CA ILE A 169 12.20 4.81 -8.73
C ILE A 169 13.55 4.24 -9.16
N GLY A 170 14.61 4.67 -8.48
CA GLY A 170 15.97 4.16 -8.70
C GLY A 170 16.26 2.84 -8.00
N ARG A 171 17.54 2.43 -8.05
CA ARG A 171 18.07 1.31 -7.27
C ARG A 171 19.06 1.79 -6.23
N TYR A 172 19.11 1.07 -5.12
CA TYR A 172 20.02 1.37 -4.02
C TYR A 172 21.50 1.13 -4.38
N ASP A 173 21.78 0.17 -5.25
CA ASP A 173 23.14 -0.24 -5.64
C ASP A 173 23.70 0.51 -6.85
N ASP A 174 22.90 1.36 -7.50
CA ASP A 174 23.39 2.22 -8.58
C ASP A 174 24.35 3.31 -8.01
N SER A 175 25.32 3.74 -8.81
CA SER A 175 26.25 4.84 -8.46
C SER A 175 25.63 6.23 -8.62
N ALA A 176 24.43 6.30 -9.20
CA ALA A 176 23.63 7.51 -9.40
C ALA A 176 22.14 7.14 -9.38
N VAL A 177 21.25 8.13 -9.22
CA VAL A 177 19.81 7.89 -9.28
C VAL A 177 19.38 7.63 -10.73
N VAL A 178 19.36 6.36 -11.12
CA VAL A 178 18.91 5.90 -12.44
C VAL A 178 17.54 5.25 -12.29
N PRO A 179 16.48 5.71 -12.99
CA PRO A 179 15.19 5.04 -12.97
C PRO A 179 15.25 3.58 -13.43
N ARG A 180 14.75 2.66 -12.60
CA ARG A 180 14.69 1.21 -12.89
C ARG A 180 13.29 0.66 -12.71
N TYR A 181 12.56 1.16 -11.71
CA TYR A 181 11.20 0.77 -11.41
C TYR A 181 10.25 1.95 -11.64
N THR A 182 8.95 1.67 -11.65
CA THR A 182 7.91 2.69 -11.77
C THR A 182 6.88 2.47 -10.69
N VAL A 183 6.62 3.47 -9.85
CA VAL A 183 5.43 3.46 -8.99
C VAL A 183 4.29 4.19 -9.69
N TYR A 184 3.10 3.60 -9.66
CA TYR A 184 1.86 4.28 -10.03
C TYR A 184 1.04 4.54 -8.78
N PHE A 185 0.77 5.81 -8.52
CA PHE A 185 -0.16 6.26 -7.50
C PHE A 185 -1.55 6.43 -8.11
N THR A 186 -2.56 5.82 -7.50
CA THR A 186 -3.97 6.03 -7.85
C THR A 186 -4.65 6.77 -6.71
N THR A 187 -4.97 8.05 -6.90
CA THR A 187 -5.72 8.85 -5.92
C THR A 187 -7.20 8.90 -6.29
N SER A 188 -8.07 8.55 -5.35
CA SER A 188 -9.53 8.51 -5.54
C SER A 188 -10.21 9.73 -4.94
N PHE A 189 -11.16 10.29 -5.69
CA PHE A 189 -11.90 11.51 -5.39
C PHE A 189 -13.41 11.31 -5.47
N THR A 190 -14.14 11.85 -4.50
CA THR A 190 -15.60 11.86 -4.48
C THR A 190 -16.13 13.20 -3.97
N ASP A 191 -17.31 13.59 -4.42
CA ASP A 191 -18.11 14.70 -3.88
C ASP A 191 -18.92 14.27 -2.64
N GLN A 192 -18.95 12.98 -2.32
CA GLN A 192 -19.67 12.40 -1.18
C GLN A 192 -18.74 11.65 -0.21
N PRO A 193 -17.80 12.34 0.47
CA PRO A 193 -16.77 11.71 1.30
C PRO A 193 -17.35 10.82 2.41
N SER A 194 -18.50 11.19 2.97
CA SER A 194 -19.18 10.41 4.02
C SER A 194 -19.68 9.05 3.54
N ALA A 195 -20.21 8.94 2.32
CA ALA A 195 -20.74 7.69 1.78
C ALA A 195 -19.64 6.64 1.62
N LEU A 196 -18.50 7.05 1.08
CA LEU A 196 -17.35 6.18 0.89
C LEU A 196 -16.77 5.68 2.21
N ARG A 197 -16.69 6.55 3.23
CA ARG A 197 -16.22 6.15 4.56
C ARG A 197 -17.06 5.00 5.09
N THR A 198 -18.39 5.09 5.04
CA THR A 198 -19.28 4.01 5.47
C THR A 198 -18.94 2.70 4.76
N THR A 199 -18.79 2.71 3.43
CA THR A 199 -18.45 1.50 2.64
C THR A 199 -17.14 0.86 3.08
N ILE A 200 -16.11 1.66 3.37
CA ILE A 200 -14.82 1.16 3.88
C ILE A 200 -14.99 0.62 5.31
N VAL A 201 -15.89 1.18 6.15
CA VAL A 201 -16.03 0.79 7.60
C VAL A 201 -16.72 -0.53 7.67
N THR A 202 -17.80 -0.64 6.90
CA THR A 202 -18.70 -1.78 6.93
C THR A 202 -18.13 -3.00 6.21
N GLY A 203 -16.94 -2.88 5.59
CA GLY A 203 -16.20 -4.04 5.13
C GLY A 203 -15.97 -5.00 6.31
N ASP A 204 -16.25 -6.28 6.10
CA ASP A 204 -16.18 -7.28 7.17
C ASP A 204 -14.78 -7.27 7.84
N PRO A 205 -14.68 -6.94 9.13
CA PRO A 205 -13.39 -6.93 9.83
C PRO A 205 -12.75 -8.32 9.91
N SER A 206 -13.55 -9.40 9.84
CA SER A 206 -13.06 -10.78 9.83
C SER A 206 -12.24 -11.10 8.58
N ASP A 207 -12.47 -10.32 7.53
CA ASP A 207 -11.79 -10.34 6.23
C ASP A 207 -10.40 -9.65 6.30
N GLY A 208 -10.01 -9.15 7.49
CA GLY A 208 -8.61 -8.93 7.88
C GLY A 208 -7.92 -7.72 7.27
N GLY A 209 -8.67 -6.67 6.94
CA GLY A 209 -8.15 -5.52 6.16
C GLY A 209 -8.42 -5.63 4.66
N ALA A 210 -9.43 -6.43 4.29
CA ALA A 210 -10.04 -6.66 2.97
C ALA A 210 -10.37 -5.44 2.09
N ALA A 211 -10.12 -4.21 2.56
CA ALA A 211 -10.30 -3.00 1.75
C ALA A 211 -9.45 -3.01 0.46
N PHE A 212 -8.48 -3.91 0.33
CA PHE A 212 -7.63 -4.03 -0.85
C PHE A 212 -7.67 -5.44 -1.47
N HIS A 213 -8.84 -6.09 -1.51
CA HIS A 213 -9.01 -7.23 -2.43
C HIS A 213 -9.00 -6.73 -3.86
N TYR A 214 -7.86 -6.90 -4.53
CA TYR A 214 -7.72 -6.64 -5.95
C TYR A 214 -8.54 -7.66 -6.73
N ARG A 215 -9.47 -7.17 -7.55
CA ARG A 215 -10.21 -7.99 -8.50
C ARG A 215 -9.56 -7.81 -9.86
N GLU A 216 -9.64 -8.83 -10.72
CA GLU A 216 -9.15 -8.72 -12.11
C GLU A 216 -9.73 -7.49 -12.82
N ALA A 217 -11.01 -7.20 -12.58
CA ALA A 217 -11.68 -6.03 -13.12
C ALA A 217 -11.06 -4.70 -12.64
N ASP A 218 -10.39 -4.62 -11.49
CA ASP A 218 -9.80 -3.36 -11.00
C ASP A 218 -8.62 -2.88 -11.88
N TYR A 219 -8.02 -3.79 -12.64
CA TYR A 219 -6.92 -3.52 -13.60
C TYR A 219 -7.42 -3.17 -15.01
N ASP A 220 -8.70 -3.38 -15.30
CA ASP A 220 -9.31 -2.98 -16.57
C ASP A 220 -9.70 -1.49 -16.53
N LEU A 221 -8.71 -0.67 -16.90
CA LEU A 221 -8.73 0.79 -16.85
C LEU A 221 -9.40 1.49 -18.05
N PRO A 222 -9.27 1.04 -19.32
CA PRO A 222 -9.83 1.74 -20.48
C PRO A 222 -11.31 2.12 -20.36
N PRO A 223 -12.22 1.22 -19.89
CA PRO A 223 -13.63 1.60 -19.75
C PRO A 223 -13.89 2.74 -18.76
N ARG A 224 -12.98 2.96 -17.79
CA ARG A 224 -13.09 4.11 -16.86
C ARG A 224 -12.63 5.42 -17.50
N VAL A 225 -11.65 5.37 -18.40
CA VAL A 225 -11.22 6.55 -19.19
C VAL A 225 -12.36 6.98 -20.10
N ASP A 226 -12.98 6.04 -20.82
CA ASP A 226 -14.11 6.33 -21.72
C ASP A 226 -15.28 6.99 -20.98
N ARG A 227 -15.59 6.49 -19.78
CA ARG A 227 -16.62 7.08 -18.91
C ARG A 227 -16.22 8.39 -18.22
N GLY A 228 -15.00 8.89 -18.44
CA GLY A 228 -14.49 10.10 -17.77
C GLY A 228 -14.35 9.95 -16.25
N GLN A 229 -14.18 8.72 -15.77
CA GLN A 229 -13.99 8.37 -14.35
C GLN A 229 -12.51 8.22 -13.99
N LEU A 230 -11.65 8.03 -14.98
CA LEU A 230 -10.21 7.93 -14.79
C LEU A 230 -9.49 9.07 -15.50
N HIS A 231 -8.64 9.75 -14.75
CA HIS A 231 -7.82 10.86 -15.18
C HIS A 231 -6.33 10.51 -14.96
N TRP A 232 -5.44 11.29 -15.55
CA TRP A 232 -3.99 11.18 -15.33
C TRP A 232 -3.32 12.54 -15.41
N LEU A 233 -2.14 12.65 -14.80
CA LEU A 233 -1.28 13.82 -14.97
C LEU A 233 -0.46 13.70 -16.25
N ASP A 234 -0.40 14.77 -17.04
CA ASP A 234 0.44 14.85 -18.23
C ASP A 234 1.91 15.11 -17.83
N THR A 235 2.71 14.06 -17.83
CA THR A 235 4.13 14.10 -17.42
C THR A 235 5.06 14.76 -18.43
N HIS A 236 4.54 15.15 -19.61
CA HIS A 236 5.30 15.93 -20.59
C HIS A 236 5.22 17.43 -20.36
N SER A 237 4.35 17.88 -19.43
CA SER A 237 4.21 19.29 -19.07
C SER A 237 4.64 19.50 -17.61
N PRO A 238 5.47 20.51 -17.30
CA PRO A 238 5.94 20.79 -15.95
C PRO A 238 4.80 21.14 -14.98
N GLU A 239 3.68 21.66 -15.50
CA GLU A 239 2.49 21.98 -14.70
C GLU A 239 1.67 20.74 -14.33
N LEU A 240 1.99 19.58 -14.92
CA LEU A 240 1.29 18.32 -14.73
C LEU A 240 -0.24 18.51 -14.83
N PRO A 241 -0.75 19.06 -15.95
CA PRO A 241 -2.18 19.29 -16.10
C PRO A 241 -2.94 17.96 -16.10
N LEU A 242 -4.16 18.01 -15.62
CA LEU A 242 -5.04 16.85 -15.58
C LEU A 242 -5.59 16.54 -16.99
N LYS A 243 -5.45 15.28 -17.42
CA LYS A 243 -6.02 14.73 -18.66
C LYS A 243 -7.07 13.68 -18.31
N ASN A 244 -8.04 13.49 -19.20
CA ASN A 244 -9.02 12.41 -19.10
C ASN A 244 -9.43 11.81 -20.44
N ARG A 245 -8.98 12.41 -21.56
CA ARG A 245 -9.30 12.02 -22.94
C ARG A 245 -8.23 12.55 -23.91
N PRO A 246 -8.14 12.00 -25.12
CA PRO A 246 -8.86 10.81 -25.62
C PRO A 246 -8.27 9.48 -25.09
N LEU A 247 -8.92 8.32 -25.31
CA LEU A 247 -8.43 7.03 -24.78
C LEU A 247 -7.09 6.63 -25.39
N GLU A 248 -6.85 6.99 -26.65
CA GLU A 248 -5.64 6.71 -27.40
C GLU A 248 -4.41 7.42 -26.79
N SER A 249 -4.63 8.47 -25.99
CA SER A 249 -3.56 9.16 -25.26
C SER A 249 -3.39 8.69 -23.82
N PHE A 250 -4.14 7.66 -23.39
CA PHE A 250 -4.03 7.12 -22.04
C PHE A 250 -2.74 6.29 -21.89
N PRO A 251 -1.75 6.76 -21.10
CA PRO A 251 -0.41 6.17 -21.11
C PRO A 251 -0.32 4.84 -20.35
N TYR A 252 -1.36 4.45 -19.62
CA TYR A 252 -1.33 3.29 -18.72
C TYR A 252 -2.20 2.12 -19.19
N ALA A 253 -2.70 2.13 -20.44
CA ALA A 253 -3.58 1.08 -20.96
C ALA A 253 -2.92 -0.31 -21.02
N ASN A 254 -1.61 -0.35 -21.33
CA ASN A 254 -0.90 -1.58 -21.70
C ASN A 254 0.27 -1.92 -20.77
N ILE A 255 0.22 -1.47 -19.51
CA ILE A 255 1.25 -1.78 -18.52
C ILE A 255 1.28 -3.29 -18.26
N GLN A 256 2.45 -3.90 -18.49
CA GLN A 256 2.69 -5.32 -18.23
C GLN A 256 3.07 -5.55 -16.77
N GLY A 257 2.90 -6.77 -16.25
CA GLY A 257 3.28 -7.13 -14.88
C GLY A 257 2.20 -7.93 -14.14
N ILE A 258 2.50 -8.27 -12.90
CA ILE A 258 1.64 -9.06 -12.02
C ILE A 258 0.42 -8.26 -11.55
N ALA A 259 -0.78 -8.79 -11.79
CA ALA A 259 -2.08 -8.20 -11.43
C ALA A 259 -2.62 -8.74 -10.08
N GLU A 260 -1.74 -8.92 -9.11
CA GLU A 260 -2.05 -9.35 -7.74
C GLU A 260 -1.04 -8.70 -6.79
N ALA A 261 -1.38 -8.56 -5.52
CA ALA A 261 -0.39 -8.08 -4.56
C ALA A 261 0.79 -9.05 -4.48
N THR A 262 1.99 -8.48 -4.43
CA THR A 262 3.23 -9.22 -4.27
C THR A 262 3.92 -8.88 -2.96
N TRP A 263 4.70 -9.84 -2.48
CA TRP A 263 5.70 -9.71 -1.45
C TRP A 263 7.06 -9.73 -2.09
N LEU A 264 7.87 -8.74 -1.76
CA LEU A 264 9.29 -8.84 -2.01
C LEU A 264 9.89 -9.64 -0.87
N LYS A 265 10.54 -10.76 -1.17
CA LYS A 265 11.19 -11.63 -0.20
C LYS A 265 12.49 -12.16 -0.80
N ASP A 266 13.60 -11.96 -0.10
CA ASP A 266 14.93 -12.44 -0.52
C ASP A 266 15.27 -12.09 -1.99
N GLY A 267 14.93 -10.86 -2.40
CA GLY A 267 15.15 -10.37 -3.76
C GLY A 267 14.23 -10.99 -4.83
N LYS A 268 13.14 -11.65 -4.44
CA LYS A 268 12.15 -12.25 -5.34
C LYS A 268 10.76 -11.70 -5.06
N LEU A 269 9.98 -11.49 -6.13
CA LEU A 269 8.55 -11.23 -5.99
C LEU A 269 7.80 -12.56 -5.84
N GLU A 270 7.08 -12.69 -4.74
CA GLU A 270 6.19 -13.80 -4.44
C GLU A 270 4.75 -13.28 -4.37
N PRO A 271 3.74 -14.04 -4.83
CA PRO A 271 2.34 -13.67 -4.62
C PRO A 271 2.00 -13.49 -3.13
N TYR A 272 1.34 -12.40 -2.78
CA TYR A 272 0.87 -12.13 -1.42
C TYR A 272 -0.41 -12.92 -1.13
N ARG A 273 -0.26 -14.10 -0.51
CA ARG A 273 -1.39 -14.99 -0.21
C ARG A 273 -1.63 -15.29 1.29
N PRO A 274 -1.68 -14.29 2.20
CA PRO A 274 -2.03 -14.57 3.60
C PRO A 274 -3.47 -15.01 3.76
N TRP A 275 -4.38 -14.50 2.93
CA TRP A 275 -5.79 -14.83 3.01
C TRP A 275 -6.05 -16.29 2.63
N GLU A 276 -5.33 -16.87 1.66
CA GLU A 276 -5.44 -18.30 1.34
C GLU A 276 -4.98 -19.16 2.51
N LYS A 277 -3.85 -18.79 3.15
CA LYS A 277 -3.37 -19.47 4.35
C LYS A 277 -4.37 -19.36 5.50
N ARG A 278 -4.99 -18.19 5.67
CA ARG A 278 -6.00 -17.95 6.70
C ARG A 278 -7.29 -18.73 6.41
N GLN A 279 -7.79 -18.72 5.19
CA GLN A 279 -8.96 -19.50 4.77
C GLN A 279 -8.70 -21.00 4.91
N ALA A 280 -7.51 -21.47 4.54
CA ALA A 280 -7.11 -22.86 4.74
C ALA A 280 -7.08 -23.22 6.24
N ALA A 281 -6.52 -22.34 7.09
CA ALA A 281 -6.49 -22.53 8.53
C ALA A 281 -7.89 -22.48 9.17
N GLU A 282 -8.76 -21.59 8.73
CA GLU A 282 -10.15 -21.50 9.20
C GLU A 282 -10.98 -22.70 8.74
N LYS A 283 -10.83 -23.13 7.48
CA LYS A 283 -11.43 -24.36 6.95
C LYS A 283 -10.98 -25.59 7.74
N ALA A 284 -9.69 -25.70 8.07
CA ALA A 284 -9.16 -26.77 8.91
C ALA A 284 -9.75 -26.75 10.33
N LYS A 285 -9.87 -25.57 10.97
CA LYS A 285 -10.54 -25.42 12.28
C LYS A 285 -12.00 -25.85 12.23
N TRP A 286 -12.72 -25.52 11.16
CA TRP A 286 -14.11 -25.94 10.97
C TRP A 286 -14.24 -27.45 10.78
N GLN A 287 -13.36 -28.06 9.99
CA GLN A 287 -13.30 -29.53 9.81
C GLN A 287 -13.03 -30.25 11.13
N GLN A 288 -12.05 -29.80 11.91
CA GLN A 288 -11.74 -30.37 13.23
C GLN A 288 -12.91 -30.27 14.22
N ARG A 289 -13.63 -29.14 14.22
CA ARG A 289 -14.86 -28.97 15.04
C ARG A 289 -15.99 -29.91 14.59
N ALA A 290 -16.14 -30.13 13.30
CA ALA A 290 -17.14 -31.04 12.75
C ALA A 290 -16.84 -32.51 13.11
N GLU A 291 -15.57 -32.91 13.05
CA GLU A 291 -15.11 -34.25 13.45
C GLU A 291 -15.24 -34.48 14.97
N GLY A 292 -14.88 -33.48 15.79
CA GLY A 292 -15.04 -33.54 17.25
C GLY A 292 -16.51 -33.69 17.69
N ARG A 293 -17.45 -33.07 16.97
CA ARG A 293 -18.89 -33.24 17.24
C ARG A 293 -19.40 -34.65 16.90
N LYS A 294 -18.86 -35.31 15.87
CA LYS A 294 -19.25 -36.70 15.54
C LYS A 294 -18.81 -37.69 16.62
N GLY A 295 -17.72 -37.42 17.32
CA GLY A 295 -17.26 -38.24 18.46
C GLY A 295 -18.07 -38.07 19.75
N GLY A 296 -18.63 -36.88 20.00
CA GLY A 296 -19.36 -36.58 21.25
C GLY A 296 -20.82 -37.06 21.31
N VAL A 297 -21.50 -37.15 20.16
CA VAL A 297 -22.94 -37.55 20.13
C VAL A 297 -23.13 -39.07 20.30
N SER A 298 -22.10 -39.87 19.99
CA SER A 298 -22.13 -41.33 20.19
C SER A 298 -22.08 -41.75 21.66
N GLY A 299 -21.54 -40.91 22.56
CA GLY A 299 -21.46 -41.22 23.99
C GLY A 299 -22.70 -40.81 24.79
N PHE A 300 -23.34 -39.69 24.41
CA PHE A 300 -24.44 -39.12 25.18
C PHE A 300 -25.79 -39.85 24.99
N PHE A 301 -26.02 -40.50 23.84
CA PHE A 301 -27.23 -41.31 23.64
C PHE A 301 -27.15 -42.70 24.30
N ARG A 302 -25.95 -43.21 24.62
CA ARG A 302 -25.81 -44.48 25.34
C ARG A 302 -26.06 -44.39 26.85
N SER A 303 -25.99 -43.19 27.46
CA SER A 303 -26.28 -43.00 28.89
C SER A 303 -27.73 -42.63 29.20
N LEU A 304 -28.52 -42.20 28.19
CA LEU A 304 -29.93 -41.84 28.38
C LEU A 304 -30.92 -42.96 28.01
N PHE A 305 -30.46 -43.99 27.28
CA PHE A 305 -31.26 -45.15 26.88
C PHE A 305 -30.58 -46.47 27.22
N GLY A 306 -29.90 -46.53 28.37
CA GLY A 306 -29.54 -47.82 28.96
C GLY A 306 -30.82 -48.62 29.24
N PRO A 307 -30.83 -49.95 28.99
CA PRO A 307 -32.00 -50.78 29.26
C PRO A 307 -32.42 -50.60 30.72
N LYS A 308 -33.70 -50.27 30.94
CA LYS A 308 -34.29 -50.43 32.27
C LYS A 308 -34.27 -51.92 32.55
N ASP A 309 -33.49 -52.34 33.53
CA ASP A 309 -33.60 -53.68 34.09
C ASP A 309 -35.01 -53.82 34.67
N GLU A 310 -35.84 -54.59 33.96
CA GLU A 310 -37.05 -55.17 34.54
C GLU A 310 -36.61 -56.38 35.38
N SER A 311 -36.47 -56.17 36.68
CA SER A 311 -36.43 -57.25 37.67
C SER A 311 -37.40 -56.94 38.80
N SER A 312 -38.49 -57.72 38.77
CA SER A 312 -39.19 -58.38 39.89
C SER A 312 -39.06 -57.81 41.30
#